data_AF-A0ABD3VCZ9-F1
#
_entry.id   AF-A0ABD3VCZ9-F1
#
_cell.length_a   1.000
_cell.length_b   1.000
_cell.length_c   1.000
_cell.angle_alpha   90.00
_cell.angle_beta   90.00
_cell.angle_gamma   90.00
#
_symmetry.space_group_name_H-M   'P 1'
#
loop_
_entity.id
_entity.type
_entity.pdbx_description
1 polymer ?
#
loop_
_entity_poly.entity_id
_entity_poly.type
_entity_poly.pdbx_seq_one_letter_code
_entity_poly.pdbx_strand_id
1 'polypeptide(L)'
;MRPASNPGKFMTNEELLKVIKSTEIGEKSIPHGIKCDVYIVIEASDDDNGAKYFPDDCGVWDWKDATTVNQTFVVTDTLDKLRTVYVKKEQYCVKKMVNGTITYEPLFPQPSSVLTLHRYYTNLMEDNTFKKRITTIAGLPEFISVEKKKMLAIVEYCGTMPTKLKKARKFEEIGAIYKDRPQSYSESS
;
A
#
# COMPACT_ATOMS: atom_id res chain seq x y z
N MET A 1 -16.55 0.87 0.51
CA MET A 1 -15.55 0.68 1.59
C MET A 1 -15.85 -0.64 2.31
N ARG A 2 -14.83 -1.37 2.77
CA ARG A 2 -14.99 -2.67 3.47
C ARG A 2 -14.32 -2.60 4.86
N PRO A 3 -14.88 -3.23 5.90
CA PRO A 3 -14.29 -3.23 7.23
C PRO A 3 -12.97 -4.03 7.25
N ALA A 4 -11.97 -3.55 7.98
CA ALA A 4 -10.77 -4.30 8.27
C ALA A 4 -11.06 -5.42 9.28
N SER A 5 -10.33 -6.53 9.18
CA SER A 5 -10.45 -7.68 10.08
C SER A 5 -9.98 -7.37 11.50
N ASN A 6 -8.99 -6.49 11.66
CA ASN A 6 -8.37 -6.14 12.92
C ASN A 6 -8.36 -4.61 13.12
N PRO A 7 -9.33 -4.05 13.86
CA PRO A 7 -9.36 -2.63 14.17
C PRO A 7 -8.06 -2.12 14.80
N GLY A 8 -7.63 -0.92 14.42
CA GLY A 8 -6.36 -0.34 14.89
C GLY A 8 -5.10 -1.00 14.32
N LYS A 9 -5.23 -1.93 13.36
CA LYS A 9 -4.09 -2.52 12.64
C LYS A 9 -4.33 -2.57 11.14
N PHE A 10 -3.25 -2.52 10.37
CA PHE A 10 -3.30 -2.83 8.95
C PHE A 10 -3.42 -4.34 8.71
N MET A 11 -3.98 -4.73 7.57
CA MET A 11 -4.08 -6.13 7.14
C MET A 11 -2.72 -6.81 7.09
N THR A 12 -2.68 -8.12 7.33
CA THR A 12 -1.50 -8.93 7.05
C THR A 12 -1.28 -9.10 5.54
N ASN A 13 -0.12 -9.64 5.15
CA ASN A 13 0.15 -9.89 3.74
C ASN A 13 -0.81 -10.93 3.15
N GLU A 14 -1.18 -11.93 3.94
CA GLU A 14 -2.08 -13.02 3.57
C GLU A 14 -3.52 -12.51 3.37
N GLU A 15 -3.99 -11.64 4.27
CA GLU A 15 -5.30 -10.99 4.12
C GLU A 15 -5.35 -10.11 2.86
N LEU A 16 -4.31 -9.32 2.65
CA LEU A 16 -4.18 -8.46 1.48
C LEU A 16 -4.20 -9.28 0.19
N LEU A 17 -3.52 -10.43 0.19
CA LEU A 17 -3.49 -11.32 -0.96
C LEU A 17 -4.83 -12.00 -1.25
N LYS A 18 -5.56 -12.39 -0.21
CA LYS A 18 -6.95 -12.87 -0.36
C LYS A 18 -7.82 -11.81 -1.02
N VAL A 19 -7.70 -10.55 -0.60
CA VAL A 19 -8.43 -9.43 -1.20
C VAL A 19 -8.06 -9.23 -2.67
N ILE A 20 -6.77 -9.25 -3.03
CA ILE A 20 -6.31 -9.14 -4.43
C ILE A 20 -6.85 -10.31 -5.28
N LYS A 21 -6.80 -11.54 -4.75
CA LYS A 21 -7.29 -12.72 -5.46
C LYS A 21 -8.77 -12.61 -5.77
N SER A 22 -9.58 -12.22 -4.79
CA SER A 22 -11.04 -12.19 -4.87
C SER A 22 -11.61 -10.93 -5.52
N THR A 23 -10.79 -9.90 -5.74
CA THR A 23 -11.25 -8.63 -6.32
C THR A 23 -10.88 -8.58 -7.79
N GLU A 24 -11.89 -8.47 -8.65
CA GLU A 24 -11.71 -8.35 -10.10
C GLU A 24 -11.65 -6.89 -10.56
N ILE A 25 -12.47 -6.05 -9.94
CA ILE A 25 -12.65 -4.62 -10.29
C ILE A 25 -12.52 -3.81 -9.00
N GLY A 26 -11.71 -2.76 -9.06
CA GLY A 26 -11.56 -1.79 -7.98
C GLY A 26 -12.51 -0.61 -8.14
N GLU A 27 -12.63 0.19 -7.08
CA GLU A 27 -13.28 1.50 -7.18
C GLU A 27 -12.42 2.45 -8.01
N LYS A 28 -13.02 3.38 -8.75
CA LYS A 28 -12.28 4.39 -9.52
C LYS A 28 -11.71 5.52 -8.67
N SER A 29 -12.25 5.71 -7.47
CA SER A 29 -11.83 6.76 -6.55
C SER A 29 -12.09 6.35 -5.10
N ILE A 30 -11.44 7.04 -4.17
CA ILE A 30 -11.71 6.85 -2.74
C ILE A 30 -13.06 7.50 -2.43
N PRO A 31 -14.11 6.74 -2.05
CA PRO A 31 -15.39 7.32 -1.70
C PRO A 31 -15.24 8.29 -0.52
N HIS A 32 -16.00 9.38 -0.59
CA HIS A 32 -16.18 10.29 0.54
C HIS A 32 -16.81 9.56 1.73
N GLY A 33 -16.61 10.09 2.93
CA GLY A 33 -17.21 9.51 4.14
C GLY A 33 -16.18 9.00 5.15
N ILE A 34 -16.68 8.65 6.34
CA ILE A 34 -15.84 8.32 7.49
C ILE A 34 -15.04 7.05 7.17
N LYS A 35 -13.73 7.12 7.39
CA LYS A 35 -12.81 5.99 7.22
C LYS A 35 -12.26 5.65 8.59
N CYS A 36 -12.78 4.61 9.22
CA CYS A 36 -12.29 4.10 10.50
C CYS A 36 -12.13 2.59 10.36
N ASP A 37 -10.90 2.10 10.41
CA ASP A 37 -10.60 0.66 10.30
C ASP A 37 -11.26 0.01 9.08
N VAL A 38 -11.02 0.63 7.91
CA VAL A 38 -11.57 0.18 6.62
C VAL A 38 -10.48 0.06 5.58
N TYR A 39 -10.75 -0.74 4.56
CA TYR A 39 -9.96 -0.79 3.35
C TYR A 39 -10.81 -0.60 2.10
N ILE A 40 -10.14 -0.20 1.03
CA ILE A 40 -10.73 0.12 -0.26
C ILE A 40 -9.79 -0.42 -1.32
N VAL A 41 -10.32 -1.19 -2.27
CA VAL A 41 -9.55 -1.62 -3.45
C VAL A 41 -9.84 -0.61 -4.56
N ILE A 42 -8.80 -0.05 -5.16
CA ILE A 42 -8.89 1.01 -6.16
C ILE A 42 -8.15 0.60 -7.43
N GLU A 43 -8.72 0.95 -8.57
CA GLU A 43 -7.99 0.96 -9.83
C GLU A 43 -7.06 2.17 -9.82
N ALA A 44 -5.77 1.93 -9.57
CA ALA A 44 -4.74 2.94 -9.64
C ALA A 44 -4.64 3.43 -11.09
N SER A 45 -5.06 4.67 -11.30
CA SER A 45 -4.69 5.44 -12.47
C SER A 45 -3.43 6.24 -12.15
N ASP A 46 -2.55 6.35 -13.13
CA ASP A 46 -1.46 7.30 -13.07
C ASP A 46 -2.01 8.72 -13.24
N ASP A 47 -1.40 9.70 -12.58
CA ASP A 47 -1.65 11.11 -12.84
C ASP A 47 -0.95 11.57 -14.14
N ASP A 48 -1.10 12.85 -14.49
CA ASP A 48 -0.49 13.43 -15.70
C ASP A 48 1.05 13.32 -15.72
N ASN A 49 1.69 13.03 -14.59
CA ASN A 49 3.14 12.85 -14.46
C ASN A 49 3.54 11.37 -14.33
N GLY A 50 2.62 10.43 -14.55
CA GLY A 50 2.88 9.00 -14.40
C GLY A 50 2.94 8.53 -12.94
N ALA A 51 2.59 9.38 -11.97
CA ALA A 51 2.62 9.02 -10.55
C ALA A 51 1.24 8.55 -10.08
N LYS A 52 1.21 7.46 -9.30
CA LYS A 52 -0.04 6.97 -8.72
C LYS A 52 -0.55 7.94 -7.66
N TYR A 53 -1.72 8.53 -7.90
CA TYR A 53 -2.34 9.49 -6.99
C TYR A 53 -3.64 8.95 -6.38
N PHE A 54 -3.76 9.06 -5.06
CA PHE A 54 -4.89 8.52 -4.29
C PHE A 54 -5.52 9.61 -3.42
N PRO A 55 -6.26 10.56 -4.02
CA PRO A 55 -6.88 11.65 -3.29
C PRO A 55 -7.98 11.14 -2.37
N ASP A 56 -8.03 11.67 -1.15
CA ASP A 56 -9.09 11.40 -0.20
C ASP A 56 -9.52 12.70 0.51
N ASP A 57 -10.60 12.62 1.27
CA ASP A 57 -11.19 13.73 2.00
C ASP A 57 -10.84 13.72 3.50
N CYS A 58 -9.75 13.03 3.90
CA CYS A 58 -9.37 12.89 5.31
C CYS A 58 -8.60 14.07 5.89
N GLY A 59 -8.32 15.10 5.08
CA GLY A 59 -7.44 16.20 5.46
C GLY A 59 -6.02 15.98 4.96
N VAL A 60 -5.06 16.64 5.61
CA VAL A 60 -3.66 16.67 5.16
C VAL A 60 -2.87 15.53 5.79
N TRP A 61 -2.25 14.72 4.94
CA TRP A 61 -1.34 13.65 5.33
C TRP A 61 0.07 14.20 5.58
N ASP A 62 0.73 13.70 6.62
CA ASP A 62 2.12 14.05 6.89
C ASP A 62 3.04 13.30 5.91
N TRP A 63 3.45 14.03 4.88
CA TRP A 63 4.34 13.52 3.84
C TRP A 63 5.81 13.50 4.28
N LYS A 64 6.19 14.28 5.30
CA LYS A 64 7.57 14.35 5.80
C LYS A 64 7.91 13.11 6.61
N ASP A 65 6.94 12.62 7.38
CA ASP A 65 7.06 11.39 8.17
C ASP A 65 6.57 10.16 7.40
N ALA A 66 6.25 10.31 6.11
CA ALA A 66 5.83 9.19 5.29
C ALA A 66 7.00 8.26 4.95
N THR A 67 6.71 6.95 4.89
CA THR A 67 7.72 5.93 4.59
C THR A 67 7.23 5.01 3.48
N THR A 68 8.12 4.72 2.53
CA THR A 68 7.88 3.71 1.50
C THR A 68 8.69 2.45 1.78
N VAL A 69 8.04 1.28 1.72
CA VAL A 69 8.66 -0.01 1.95
C VAL A 69 8.32 -0.95 0.79
N ASN A 70 9.34 -1.59 0.23
CA ASN A 70 9.18 -2.63 -0.79
C ASN A 70 9.41 -3.99 -0.12
N GLN A 71 8.48 -4.93 -0.30
CA GLN A 71 8.61 -6.28 0.21
C GLN A 71 8.35 -7.29 -0.88
N THR A 72 9.30 -8.20 -1.05
CA THR A 72 9.24 -9.28 -2.03
C THR A 72 8.98 -10.61 -1.31
N PHE A 73 8.10 -11.40 -1.90
CA PHE A 73 7.69 -12.69 -1.38
C PHE A 73 7.86 -13.75 -2.45
N VAL A 74 8.40 -14.90 -2.04
CA VAL A 74 8.24 -16.12 -2.82
C VAL A 74 6.81 -16.59 -2.67
N VAL A 75 6.24 -16.89 -3.82
CA VAL A 75 4.88 -17.36 -3.95
C VAL A 75 4.92 -18.86 -4.21
N THR A 76 4.19 -19.63 -3.41
CA THR A 76 3.81 -21.00 -3.78
C THR A 76 2.56 -20.96 -4.66
N ASP A 77 2.32 -22.00 -5.46
CA ASP A 77 1.18 -22.05 -6.40
C ASP A 77 -0.18 -21.70 -5.77
N THR A 78 -0.34 -22.00 -4.48
CA THR A 78 -1.55 -21.71 -3.71
C THR A 78 -1.62 -20.29 -3.14
N LEU A 79 -0.52 -19.53 -3.09
CA LEU A 79 -0.45 -18.16 -2.55
C LEU A 79 -0.95 -18.01 -1.10
N ASP A 80 -1.12 -19.10 -0.36
CA ASP A 80 -1.69 -19.06 0.99
C ASP A 80 -0.62 -18.83 2.06
N LYS A 81 0.64 -19.00 1.70
CA LYS A 81 1.80 -18.75 2.55
C LYS A 81 2.79 -17.91 1.79
N LEU A 82 3.08 -16.73 2.32
CA LEU A 82 4.08 -15.83 1.77
C LEU A 82 5.37 -15.99 2.55
N ARG A 83 6.46 -16.29 1.83
CA ARG A 83 7.80 -16.30 2.42
C ARG A 83 8.52 -15.03 1.97
N THR A 84 8.81 -14.14 2.90
CA THR A 84 9.61 -12.95 2.61
C THR A 84 10.99 -13.36 2.12
N VAL A 85 11.42 -12.73 1.04
CA VAL A 85 12.76 -12.88 0.48
C VAL A 85 13.40 -11.51 0.29
N TYR A 86 14.72 -11.52 0.23
CA TYR A 86 15.55 -10.34 0.04
C TYR A 86 16.40 -10.54 -1.20
N VAL A 87 16.59 -9.49 -1.98
CA VAL A 87 17.49 -9.54 -3.13
C VAL A 87 18.89 -9.12 -2.68
N LYS A 88 19.88 -10.00 -2.84
CA LYS A 88 21.29 -9.73 -2.57
C LYS A 88 22.14 -10.33 -3.69
N LYS A 89 23.01 -9.52 -4.29
CA LYS A 89 23.84 -9.94 -5.44
C LYS A 89 23.00 -10.63 -6.53
N GLU A 90 21.87 -10.02 -6.86
CA GLU A 90 20.91 -10.49 -7.88
C GLU A 90 20.25 -11.85 -7.58
N GLN A 91 20.40 -12.39 -6.37
CA GLN A 91 19.77 -13.64 -5.94
C GLN A 91 18.73 -13.37 -4.87
N TYR A 92 17.66 -14.18 -4.88
CA TYR A 92 16.72 -14.23 -3.78
C TYR A 92 17.31 -15.02 -2.63
N CYS A 93 17.34 -14.38 -1.47
CA CYS A 93 17.89 -14.90 -0.24
C CYS A 93 16.84 -14.89 0.87
N VAL A 94 17.06 -15.75 1.86
CA VAL A 94 16.34 -15.73 3.12
C VAL A 94 17.24 -15.18 4.22
N LYS A 95 16.64 -14.37 5.08
CA LYS A 95 17.32 -13.82 6.24
C LYS A 95 17.41 -14.87 7.33
N LYS A 96 18.59 -15.07 7.89
CA LYS A 96 18.84 -15.98 9.01
C LYS A 96 19.68 -15.27 10.06
N MET A 97 19.48 -15.63 11.33
CA MET A 97 20.35 -15.20 12.41
C MET A 97 21.35 -16.32 12.67
N VAL A 98 22.64 -16.02 12.52
CA VAL A 98 23.75 -16.96 12.79
C VAL A 98 24.70 -16.26 13.75
N ASN A 99 24.85 -16.82 14.95
CA ASN A 99 25.71 -16.26 16.01
C ASN A 99 25.47 -14.77 16.28
N GLY A 100 24.19 -14.37 16.38
CA GLY A 100 23.79 -12.97 16.64
C GLY A 100 23.96 -12.02 15.46
N THR A 101 24.45 -12.52 14.31
CA THR A 101 24.61 -11.73 13.09
C THR A 101 23.58 -12.14 12.04
N ILE A 102 23.04 -11.16 11.32
CA ILE A 102 22.14 -11.40 10.21
C ILE A 102 22.96 -11.87 9.00
N THR A 103 22.65 -13.06 8.50
CA THR A 103 23.14 -13.58 7.23
C THR A 103 22.01 -13.69 6.22
N TYR A 104 22.37 -13.64 4.93
CA TYR A 104 21.45 -13.84 3.82
C TYR A 104 21.90 -15.08 3.05
N GLU A 105 21.13 -16.15 3.15
CA GLU A 105 21.41 -17.42 2.47
C GLU A 105 20.60 -17.45 1.16
N PRO A 106 21.24 -17.60 -0.02
CA PRO A 106 20.53 -17.75 -1.28
C PRO A 106 19.58 -18.95 -1.26
N LEU A 107 18.42 -18.80 -1.89
CA LEU A 107 17.51 -19.90 -2.12
C LEU A 107 18.04 -20.85 -3.20
N PHE A 108 17.77 -22.15 -3.04
CA PHE A 108 18.04 -23.14 -4.06
C PHE A 108 16.88 -24.15 -4.12
N PRO A 109 16.18 -24.30 -5.26
CA PRO A 109 16.34 -23.51 -6.49
C PRO A 109 15.93 -22.04 -6.30
N GLN A 110 16.40 -21.16 -7.18
CA GLN A 110 15.91 -19.78 -7.24
C GLN A 110 14.44 -19.76 -7.70
N PRO A 111 13.57 -18.96 -7.09
CA PRO A 111 12.17 -18.86 -7.48
C PRO A 111 12.05 -18.24 -8.88
N SER A 112 11.23 -18.84 -9.74
CA SER A 112 10.89 -18.30 -11.07
C SER A 112 9.83 -17.20 -11.02
N SER A 113 9.11 -17.07 -9.90
CA SER A 113 8.02 -16.13 -9.73
C SER A 113 8.01 -15.56 -8.31
N VAL A 114 7.87 -14.24 -8.21
CA VAL A 114 7.77 -13.52 -6.93
C VAL A 114 6.65 -12.51 -6.96
N LEU A 115 6.11 -12.22 -5.79
CA LEU A 115 5.18 -11.12 -5.55
C LEU A 115 5.95 -9.96 -4.91
N THR A 116 5.90 -8.78 -5.51
CA THR A 116 6.48 -7.57 -4.91
C THR A 116 5.38 -6.57 -4.60
N LEU A 117 5.31 -6.21 -3.32
CA LEU A 117 4.38 -5.21 -2.79
C LEU A 117 5.14 -3.93 -2.48
N HIS A 118 4.64 -2.80 -2.98
CA HIS A 118 5.10 -1.47 -2.64
C HIS A 118 4.10 -0.87 -1.66
N ARG A 119 4.60 -0.37 -0.53
CA ARG A 119 3.77 0.14 0.55
C ARG A 119 4.18 1.53 0.92
N TYR A 120 3.25 2.46 0.78
CA TYR A 120 3.38 3.81 1.28
C TYR A 120 2.59 3.93 2.59
N TYR A 121 3.29 4.31 3.65
CA TYR A 121 2.74 4.55 4.98
C TYR A 121 2.79 6.04 5.27
N THR A 122 1.70 6.57 5.80
CA THR A 122 1.64 7.95 6.27
C THR A 122 0.65 8.05 7.43
N ASN A 123 0.78 9.10 8.22
CA ASN A 123 -0.15 9.43 9.29
C ASN A 123 -0.82 10.78 8.98
N LEU A 124 -1.98 11.02 9.54
CA LEU A 124 -2.64 12.31 9.38
C LEU A 124 -1.86 13.39 10.16
N MET A 125 -1.65 14.55 9.54
CA MET A 125 -0.86 15.62 10.13
C MET A 125 -1.48 16.18 11.42
N GLU A 126 -2.81 16.26 11.48
CA GLU A 126 -3.52 16.75 12.66
C GLU A 126 -3.62 15.70 13.79
N ASP A 127 -3.49 14.41 13.47
CA ASP A 127 -3.61 13.31 14.42
C ASP A 127 -2.83 12.08 13.93
N ASN A 128 -1.63 11.89 14.48
CA ASN A 128 -0.74 10.80 14.08
C ASN A 128 -1.24 9.39 14.46
N THR A 129 -2.33 9.29 15.23
CA THR A 129 -2.96 8.01 15.56
C THR A 129 -3.82 7.49 14.39
N PHE A 130 -4.26 8.37 13.50
CA PHE A 130 -4.98 8.00 12.29
C PHE A 130 -4.00 7.79 11.13
N LYS A 131 -3.97 6.57 10.60
CA LYS A 131 -2.93 6.11 9.68
C LYS A 131 -3.51 5.68 8.35
N LYS A 132 -2.77 5.91 7.27
CA LYS A 132 -3.07 5.41 5.94
C LYS A 132 -1.93 4.53 5.44
N ARG A 133 -2.29 3.39 4.84
CA ARG A 133 -1.38 2.56 4.07
C ARG A 133 -1.92 2.37 2.67
N ILE A 134 -1.10 2.64 1.68
CA ILE A 134 -1.39 2.35 0.28
C ILE A 134 -0.48 1.21 -0.13
N THR A 135 -1.05 0.09 -0.54
CA THR A 135 -0.30 -1.04 -1.10
C THR A 135 -0.58 -1.15 -2.59
N THR A 136 0.46 -1.08 -3.41
CA THR A 136 0.43 -1.36 -4.84
C THR A 136 1.24 -2.62 -5.15
N ILE A 137 0.86 -3.31 -6.21
CA ILE A 137 1.56 -4.50 -6.69
C ILE A 137 2.49 -4.05 -7.82
N ALA A 138 3.79 -4.30 -7.70
CA ALA A 138 4.73 -4.03 -8.80
C ALA A 138 5.20 -5.28 -9.54
N GLY A 139 5.17 -6.43 -8.88
CA GLY A 139 5.47 -7.72 -9.49
C GLY A 139 4.40 -8.71 -9.11
N LEU A 140 3.77 -9.34 -10.09
CA LEU A 140 2.77 -10.37 -9.88
C LEU A 140 3.18 -11.61 -10.70
N PRO A 141 3.21 -12.82 -10.10
CA PRO A 141 3.40 -14.04 -10.85
C PRO A 141 2.44 -14.17 -12.03
N GLU A 142 2.93 -14.73 -13.14
CA GLU A 142 2.20 -14.79 -14.42
C GLU A 142 0.88 -15.55 -14.30
N PHE A 143 0.84 -16.64 -13.51
CA PHE A 143 -0.35 -17.43 -13.27
C PHE A 143 -1.48 -16.69 -12.52
N ILE A 144 -1.22 -15.50 -11.99
CA ILE A 144 -2.22 -14.60 -11.37
C ILE A 144 -2.46 -13.36 -12.25
N SER A 145 -1.54 -13.09 -13.19
CA SER A 145 -1.46 -11.86 -13.96
C SER A 145 -2.53 -11.78 -15.03
N VAL A 146 -3.76 -11.49 -14.62
CA VAL A 146 -4.69 -10.76 -15.46
C VAL A 146 -4.23 -9.31 -15.42
N GLU A 147 -3.95 -8.66 -16.56
CA GLU A 147 -3.46 -7.28 -16.63
C GLU A 147 -4.22 -6.31 -15.71
N LYS A 148 -5.54 -6.54 -15.56
CA LYS A 148 -6.44 -5.80 -14.66
C LYS A 148 -5.99 -5.80 -13.20
N LYS A 149 -5.35 -6.87 -12.70
CA LYS A 149 -4.87 -6.95 -11.30
C LYS A 149 -3.62 -6.11 -11.05
N LYS A 150 -2.81 -5.80 -12.08
CA LYS A 150 -1.63 -4.93 -11.95
C LYS A 150 -2.00 -3.47 -11.67
N MET A 151 -3.22 -3.09 -12.03
CA MET A 151 -3.77 -1.76 -11.79
C MET A 151 -4.41 -1.64 -10.41
N LEU A 152 -4.51 -2.71 -9.61
CA LEU A 152 -5.15 -2.61 -8.30
C LEU A 152 -4.18 -2.05 -7.25
N ALA A 153 -4.70 -1.13 -6.44
CA ALA A 153 -4.13 -0.65 -5.20
C ALA A 153 -5.10 -0.93 -4.05
N ILE A 154 -4.56 -1.16 -2.86
CA ILE A 154 -5.36 -1.30 -1.64
C ILE A 154 -5.01 -0.14 -0.73
N VAL A 155 -6.01 0.67 -0.40
CA VAL A 155 -5.91 1.80 0.51
C VAL A 155 -6.57 1.42 1.82
N GLU A 156 -5.79 1.44 2.89
CA GLU A 156 -6.21 1.07 4.24
C GLU A 156 -6.15 2.30 5.15
N TYR A 157 -7.19 2.45 5.96
CA TYR A 157 -7.30 3.46 7.00
C TYR A 157 -7.42 2.78 8.34
N CYS A 158 -6.58 3.18 9.27
CA CYS A 158 -6.42 2.53 10.56
C CYS A 158 -6.54 3.57 11.68
N GLY A 159 -7.32 3.23 12.71
CA GLY A 159 -7.63 4.12 13.82
C GLY A 159 -8.91 4.92 13.60
N THR A 160 -9.15 5.87 14.51
CA THR A 160 -10.37 6.69 14.50
C THR A 160 -10.11 8.02 13.81
N MET A 161 -10.90 8.31 12.78
CA MET A 161 -10.86 9.61 12.13
C MET A 161 -11.16 10.75 13.13
N PRO A 162 -10.40 11.86 13.14
CA PRO A 162 -10.64 12.96 14.07
C PRO A 162 -12.01 13.61 13.92
N THR A 163 -12.62 13.96 15.05
CA THR A 163 -13.99 14.49 15.13
C THR A 163 -14.17 15.85 14.44
N LYS A 164 -13.12 16.68 14.38
CA LYS A 164 -13.16 17.98 13.69
C LYS A 164 -13.43 17.82 12.19
N LEU A 165 -12.82 16.80 11.58
CA LEU A 165 -13.03 16.44 10.18
C LEU A 165 -14.38 15.76 9.94
N LYS A 166 -14.95 15.09 10.97
CA LYS A 166 -16.34 14.59 10.91
C LYS A 166 -17.36 15.74 10.81
N LYS A 167 -17.07 16.89 11.43
CA LYS A 167 -17.96 18.06 11.46
C LYS A 167 -17.83 18.96 10.22
N ALA A 168 -16.62 19.10 9.68
CA ALA A 168 -16.40 19.85 8.44
C ALA A 168 -17.24 19.30 7.26
N ARG A 169 -17.67 18.05 7.30
CA ARG A 169 -18.53 17.45 6.27
C ARG A 169 -20.02 17.76 6.40
N LYS A 170 -20.42 18.62 7.35
CA LYS A 170 -21.74 19.26 7.34
C LYS A 170 -21.75 20.59 6.58
N PHE A 171 -20.59 21.14 6.19
CA PHE A 171 -20.51 22.39 5.45
C PHE A 171 -19.39 22.30 4.39
N GLU A 172 -19.79 22.34 3.12
CA GLU A 172 -18.91 22.33 1.94
C GLU A 172 -17.87 23.45 2.02
N GLU A 173 -16.59 23.14 2.29
CA GLU A 173 -15.49 24.10 2.08
C GLU A 173 -14.12 23.39 2.14
N ILE A 174 -13.68 22.74 1.05
CA ILE A 174 -12.28 22.31 0.89
C ILE A 174 -11.81 22.49 -0.57
N GLY A 175 -12.03 23.68 -1.13
CA GLY A 175 -11.58 24.03 -2.49
C GLY A 175 -10.18 24.66 -2.58
N ALA A 176 -9.50 24.93 -1.46
CA ALA A 176 -8.39 25.90 -1.45
C ALA A 176 -6.99 25.37 -1.06
N ILE A 177 -6.81 24.10 -0.66
CA ILE A 177 -5.56 23.68 0.02
C ILE A 177 -4.50 23.08 -0.94
N TYR A 178 -4.82 22.80 -2.21
CA TYR A 178 -3.90 22.10 -3.13
C TYR A 178 -2.99 22.99 -3.98
N LYS A 179 -2.93 24.31 -3.78
CA LYS A 179 -2.14 25.22 -4.64
C LYS A 179 -0.65 25.34 -4.32
N ASP A 180 -0.18 24.85 -3.17
CA ASP A 180 1.18 25.10 -2.70
C ASP A 180 2.08 23.85 -2.60
N ARG A 181 1.93 22.86 -3.50
CA ARG A 181 2.95 21.81 -3.63
C ARG A 181 4.18 22.37 -4.36
N PRO A 182 5.39 22.36 -3.77
CA PRO A 182 6.60 22.61 -4.54
C PRO A 182 6.82 21.47 -5.55
N GLN A 183 6.87 21.83 -6.83
CA GLN A 183 7.41 20.99 -7.90
C GLN A 183 8.93 20.87 -7.71
N SER A 184 9.42 19.68 -7.37
CA SER A 184 10.81 19.32 -7.67
C SER A 184 11.01 17.82 -7.57
N TYR A 185 11.26 17.17 -8.70
CA TYR A 185 12.39 16.26 -8.87
C TYR A 185 12.75 16.27 -10.37
N SER A 186 13.80 17.01 -10.72
CA SER A 186 14.48 16.91 -12.00
C SER A 186 15.29 15.61 -12.00
N GLU A 187 15.06 14.76 -12.99
CA GLU A 187 15.92 13.62 -13.29
C GLU A 187 17.28 14.14 -13.76
N SER A 188 18.34 13.73 -13.06
CA SER A 188 19.69 13.71 -13.60
C SER A 188 19.98 12.29 -14.08
N SER A 189 19.96 12.11 -15.40
CA SER A 189 20.69 11.08 -16.16
C SER A 189 20.88 11.59 -17.58
#